data_AF-A0A4Q5Y9A4-F1
#
_entry.id   AF-A0A4Q5Y9A4-F1
#
_cell.length_a   1.000
_cell.length_b   1.000
_cell.length_c   1.000
_cell.angle_alpha   90.00
_cell.angle_beta   90.00
_cell.angle_gamma   90.00
#
_symmetry.space_group_name_H-M   'P 1'
#
loop_
_entity.id
_entity.type
_entity.pdbx_description
1 polymer ?
#
loop_
_entity_poly.entity_id
_entity_poly.type
_entity_poly.pdbx_seq_one_letter_code
_entity_poly.pdbx_strand_id
1 'polypeptide(L)'
;MKENGTLKITSPLQELKRRWIELLKTNGILSPLSEITVMSAREPGKKKEYYYLLGTTEDKATKVAVLLRAKNGYFYLPKNNTKPASINVICTGCIEGCNPQQSDKYWYCATECDSTCTKISTIDF
;
A
#
# COMPACT_ATOMS: atom_id res chain seq x y z
N MET A 1 -7.89 -2.04 21.49
CA MET A 1 -9.03 -1.46 20.73
C MET A 1 -8.59 -1.28 19.30
N LYS A 2 -9.25 -1.95 18.34
CA LYS A 2 -9.06 -1.65 16.92
C LYS A 2 -9.70 -0.29 16.67
N GLU A 3 -8.90 0.73 16.36
CA GLU A 3 -9.46 1.99 15.90
C GLU A 3 -10.07 1.74 14.51
N ASN A 4 -11.36 1.42 14.50
CA ASN A 4 -12.17 1.36 13.28
C ASN A 4 -12.43 2.80 12.82
N GLY A 5 -11.38 3.49 12.37
CA GLY A 5 -11.47 4.82 11.81
C GLY A 5 -12.41 4.81 10.61
N THR A 6 -13.33 5.78 10.54
CA THR A 6 -14.23 5.92 9.39
C THR A 6 -13.43 6.48 8.22
N LEU A 7 -13.32 5.70 7.12
CA LEU A 7 -12.74 6.21 5.87
C LEU A 7 -13.61 7.35 5.32
N LYS A 8 -13.22 8.60 5.53
CA LYS A 8 -13.68 9.72 4.69
C LYS A 8 -12.74 9.84 3.49
N ILE A 9 -12.90 8.93 2.55
CA ILE A 9 -12.14 8.94 1.31
C ILE A 9 -13.10 9.31 0.17
N THR A 10 -13.21 10.61 -0.13
CA THR A 10 -14.24 11.10 -1.08
C THR A 10 -13.69 11.68 -2.38
N SER A 11 -12.37 11.84 -2.55
CA SER A 11 -11.78 12.34 -3.81
C SER A 11 -10.34 11.86 -4.09
N PRO A 12 -9.45 11.76 -3.08
CA PRO A 12 -8.05 11.33 -3.30
C PRO A 12 -7.88 9.88 -3.80
N LEU A 13 -8.87 9.00 -3.63
CA LEU A 13 -8.73 7.58 -3.94
C LEU A 13 -8.94 7.24 -5.40
N GLN A 14 -9.80 7.96 -6.12
CA GLN A 14 -9.94 7.74 -7.56
C GLN A 14 -8.64 8.12 -8.28
N GLU A 15 -8.01 9.24 -7.88
CA GLU A 15 -6.72 9.64 -8.42
C GLU A 15 -5.62 8.64 -8.05
N LEU A 16 -5.57 8.18 -6.80
CA LEU A 16 -4.63 7.13 -6.38
C LEU A 16 -4.84 5.84 -7.19
N LYS A 17 -6.09 5.39 -7.35
CA LYS A 17 -6.42 4.18 -8.11
C LYS A 17 -5.98 4.32 -9.56
N ARG A 18 -6.23 5.46 -10.21
CA ARG A 18 -5.77 5.73 -11.58
C ARG A 18 -4.24 5.64 -11.67
N ARG A 19 -3.52 6.27 -10.75
CA ARG A 19 -2.06 6.23 -10.69
C ARG A 19 -1.53 4.81 -10.47
N TRP A 20 -2.13 4.05 -9.58
CA TRP A 20 -1.76 2.64 -9.38
C TRP A 20 -1.95 1.82 -10.65
N ILE A 21 -3.06 2.01 -11.38
CA ILE A 21 -3.28 1.34 -12.66
C ILE A 21 -2.19 1.73 -13.68
N GLU A 22 -1.83 3.01 -13.78
CA GLU A 22 -0.74 3.47 -14.66
C GLU A 22 0.61 2.86 -14.27
N LEU A 23 0.90 2.77 -12.96
CA LEU A 23 2.11 2.17 -12.44
C LEU A 23 2.18 0.67 -12.74
N LEU A 24 1.09 -0.08 -12.51
CA LEU A 24 1.01 -1.50 -12.85
C LEU A 24 1.29 -1.71 -14.34
N LYS A 25 0.62 -0.95 -15.22
CA LYS A 25 0.83 -1.00 -16.67
C LYS A 25 2.28 -0.71 -17.08
N THR A 26 2.88 0.33 -16.50
CA THR A 26 4.27 0.73 -16.80
C THR A 26 5.29 -0.35 -16.40
N ASN A 27 4.95 -1.16 -15.38
CA ASN A 27 5.76 -2.30 -14.94
C ASN A 27 5.38 -3.62 -15.64
N GLY A 28 4.58 -3.59 -16.70
CA GLY A 28 4.18 -4.78 -17.47
C GLY A 28 3.15 -5.66 -16.77
N ILE A 29 2.52 -5.17 -15.68
CA ILE A 29 1.51 -5.92 -14.92
C ILE A 29 0.15 -5.66 -15.55
N LEU A 30 -0.40 -6.68 -16.20
CA LEU A 30 -1.64 -6.58 -16.98
C LEU A 30 -2.90 -6.89 -16.17
N SER A 31 -2.77 -7.59 -15.03
CA SER A 31 -3.91 -7.91 -14.19
C SER A 31 -4.56 -6.63 -13.63
N PRO A 32 -5.89 -6.46 -13.74
CA PRO A 32 -6.58 -5.30 -13.19
C PRO A 32 -6.46 -5.23 -11.67
N LEU A 33 -6.53 -4.01 -11.12
CA LEU A 33 -6.65 -3.78 -9.68
C LEU A 33 -8.10 -4.02 -9.23
N SER A 34 -8.33 -5.04 -8.42
CA SER A 34 -9.66 -5.50 -7.98
C SER A 34 -10.10 -4.84 -6.68
N GLU A 35 -9.24 -4.89 -5.67
CA GLU A 35 -9.58 -4.55 -4.29
C GLU A 35 -8.69 -3.42 -3.78
N ILE A 36 -9.27 -2.53 -2.99
CA ILE A 36 -8.53 -1.54 -2.21
C ILE A 36 -9.07 -1.54 -0.78
N THR A 37 -8.18 -1.80 0.18
CA THR A 37 -8.54 -1.93 1.60
C THR A 37 -7.59 -1.11 2.47
N VAL A 38 -8.07 -0.63 3.62
CA VAL A 38 -7.18 -0.04 4.64
C VAL A 38 -6.72 -1.16 5.55
N MET A 39 -5.41 -1.22 5.70
CA MET A 39 -4.71 -2.20 6.51
C MET A 39 -3.95 -1.48 7.62
N SER A 40 -3.73 -2.19 8.71
CA SER A 40 -2.82 -1.79 9.77
C SER A 40 -1.74 -2.85 9.95
N ALA A 41 -0.54 -2.40 10.29
CA ALA A 41 0.57 -3.29 10.58
C ALA A 41 1.51 -2.64 11.61
N ARG A 42 2.32 -3.47 12.26
CA ARG A 42 3.29 -3.04 13.26
C ARG A 42 4.68 -3.42 12.76
N GLU A 43 5.62 -2.49 12.79
CA GLU A 43 7.00 -2.82 12.46
C GLU A 43 7.55 -3.81 13.51
N PRO A 44 8.30 -4.86 13.11
CA PRO A 44 8.93 -5.78 14.05
C PRO A 44 9.75 -5.02 15.09
N GLY A 45 9.54 -5.33 16.38
CA GLY A 45 10.23 -4.67 17.49
C GLY A 45 9.75 -3.26 17.85
N LYS A 46 8.82 -2.65 17.10
CA LYS A 46 8.25 -1.33 17.45
C LYS A 46 6.86 -1.46 18.05
N LYS A 47 6.55 -0.57 19.01
CA LYS A 47 5.20 -0.49 19.63
C LYS A 47 4.18 0.24 18.76
N LYS A 48 4.64 1.03 17.77
CA LYS A 48 3.79 1.89 16.96
C LYS A 48 3.22 1.12 15.77
N GLU A 49 1.90 1.13 15.66
CA GLU A 49 1.17 0.67 14.48
C GLU A 49 1.16 1.77 13.41
N TYR A 50 1.25 1.37 12.15
CA TYR A 50 1.06 2.22 11.00
C TYR A 50 -0.12 1.71 10.17
N TYR A 51 -0.69 2.63 9.38
CA TYR A 51 -1.83 2.36 8.54
C TYR A 51 -1.46 2.61 7.08
N TYR A 52 -2.01 1.81 6.18
CA TYR A 52 -1.75 1.93 4.75
C TYR A 52 -2.98 1.51 3.94
N LEU A 53 -3.12 2.05 2.74
CA LEU A 53 -4.02 1.49 1.74
C LEU A 53 -3.27 0.37 1.02
N LEU A 54 -3.94 -0.78 0.87
CA LEU A 54 -3.48 -1.93 0.11
C LEU A 54 -4.37 -2.08 -1.11
N GLY A 55 -3.78 -2.04 -2.30
CA GLY A 55 -4.41 -2.43 -3.54
C GLY A 55 -3.94 -3.83 -3.94
N THR A 56 -4.85 -4.66 -4.44
CA THR A 56 -4.56 -6.03 -4.89
C THR A 56 -5.08 -6.23 -6.30
N THR A 57 -4.34 -6.96 -7.14
CA THR A 57 -4.79 -7.35 -8.48
C THR A 57 -5.78 -8.52 -8.45
N GLU A 58 -6.59 -8.67 -9.49
CA GLU A 58 -7.57 -9.77 -9.63
C GLU A 58 -6.94 -11.16 -9.46
N ASP A 59 -5.77 -11.37 -10.04
CA ASP A 59 -4.98 -12.61 -9.92
C ASP A 59 -4.31 -12.78 -8.53
N LYS A 60 -4.48 -11.80 -7.64
CA LYS A 60 -3.86 -11.68 -6.30
C LYS A 60 -2.33 -11.66 -6.28
N ALA A 61 -1.67 -11.75 -7.43
CA ALA A 61 -0.22 -11.90 -7.55
C ALA A 61 0.52 -10.59 -7.28
N THR A 62 -0.13 -9.45 -7.55
CA THR A 62 0.47 -8.13 -7.35
C THR A 62 -0.28 -7.33 -6.30
N LYS A 63 0.49 -6.71 -5.41
CA LYS A 63 -0.02 -5.85 -4.35
C LYS A 63 0.71 -4.52 -4.38
N VAL A 64 -0.04 -3.44 -4.20
CA VAL A 64 0.46 -2.08 -4.12
C VAL A 64 0.08 -1.47 -2.78
N ALA A 65 0.99 -0.79 -2.11
CA ALA A 65 0.69 -0.18 -0.82
C ALA A 65 1.15 1.26 -0.73
N VAL A 66 0.42 2.06 0.05
CA VAL A 66 0.75 3.47 0.30
C VAL A 66 0.39 3.85 1.74
N LEU A 67 1.29 4.59 2.41
CA LEU A 67 1.08 4.98 3.81
C LEU A 67 -0.08 5.96 3.98
N LEU A 68 -0.78 5.80 5.09
CA LEU A 68 -1.79 6.71 5.58
C LEU A 68 -1.31 7.39 6.87
N ARG A 69 -1.75 8.63 7.06
CA ARG A 69 -1.70 9.30 8.36
C ARG A 69 -3.04 9.12 9.04
N ALA A 70 -3.04 8.58 10.25
CA ALA A 70 -4.20 8.61 11.13
C ALA A 70 -4.21 9.93 11.91
N LYS A 71 -5.31 10.68 11.86
CA LYS A 71 -5.51 11.90 12.66
C LYS A 71 -6.99 12.05 13.02
N ASN A 72 -7.30 12.23 14.30
CA ASN A 72 -8.66 12.44 14.80
C ASN A 72 -9.66 11.34 14.36
N GLY A 73 -9.23 10.07 14.34
CA GLY A 73 -10.08 8.94 13.92
C GLY A 73 -10.28 8.79 12.41
N TYR A 74 -9.57 9.57 11.60
CA TYR A 74 -9.63 9.52 10.13
C TYR A 74 -8.26 9.16 9.53
N PHE A 75 -8.29 8.48 8.38
CA PHE A 75 -7.11 8.16 7.60
C PHE A 75 -6.95 9.11 6.41
N TYR A 76 -5.74 9.64 6.22
CA TYR A 76 -5.39 10.60 5.18
C TYR A 76 -4.21 10.11 4.37
N LEU A 77 -4.26 10.27 3.06
CA LEU A 77 -3.03 10.21 2.25
C LEU A 77 -2.15 11.40 2.61
N PRO A 78 -0.87 11.19 2.97
CA PRO A 78 0.04 12.28 3.26
C PRO A 78 0.24 13.12 1.98
N LYS A 79 -0.17 14.38 2.02
CA LYS A 79 0.20 15.37 1.00
C LYS A 79 1.56 15.96 1.39
N ASN A 80 2.53 15.97 0.48
CA ASN A 80 3.59 16.98 0.54
C ASN A 80 3.11 18.20 -0.25
N ASN A 81 3.63 19.39 0.07
CA ASN A 81 3.17 20.65 -0.50
C ASN A 81 3.39 20.77 -2.02
N THR A 82 4.02 19.80 -2.67
CA THR A 82 4.26 19.77 -4.12
C THR A 82 3.91 18.46 -4.82
N LYS A 83 3.77 17.34 -4.10
CA LYS A 83 3.38 16.00 -4.62
C LYS A 83 2.79 15.16 -3.47
N PRO A 84 1.99 14.11 -3.70
CA PRO A 84 1.67 13.16 -2.63
C PRO A 84 2.99 12.73 -1.95
N ALA A 85 3.11 12.64 -0.62
CA ALA A 85 4.38 12.24 0.02
C ALA A 85 4.44 10.72 0.23
N SER A 86 3.71 9.98 -0.58
CA SER A 86 3.22 8.68 -0.18
C SER A 86 4.04 7.61 -0.89
N ILE A 87 5.17 7.22 -0.28
CA ILE A 87 6.03 6.17 -0.82
C ILE A 87 5.15 4.94 -1.13
N ASN A 88 5.06 4.58 -2.41
CA ASN A 88 4.38 3.36 -2.83
C ASN A 88 5.37 2.23 -2.90
N VAL A 89 4.88 1.03 -2.70
CA VAL A 89 5.60 -0.19 -3.03
C VAL A 89 4.73 -1.06 -3.90
N ILE A 90 5.35 -1.65 -4.92
CA ILE A 90 4.73 -2.66 -5.77
C ILE A 90 5.46 -3.97 -5.50
N CYS A 91 4.70 -4.96 -5.04
CA CYS A 91 5.15 -6.31 -4.78
C CYS A 91 4.45 -7.26 -5.75
N THR A 92 5.20 -8.09 -6.47
CA THR A 92 4.64 -9.10 -7.39
C THR A 92 5.10 -10.51 -7.01
N GLY A 93 4.42 -11.53 -7.52
CA GLY A 93 4.66 -12.93 -7.11
C GLY A 93 4.22 -13.20 -5.67
N CYS A 94 3.37 -12.34 -5.11
CA CYS A 94 2.97 -12.42 -3.72
C CYS A 94 1.66 -13.19 -3.64
N ILE A 95 1.70 -14.49 -3.36
CA ILE A 95 0.51 -15.30 -3.11
C ILE A 95 -0.25 -14.81 -1.85
N GLU A 96 -1.38 -15.45 -1.54
CA GLU A 96 -2.25 -15.02 -0.43
C GLU A 96 -1.49 -14.85 0.89
N GLY A 97 -1.78 -13.75 1.60
CA GLY A 97 -1.14 -13.41 2.88
C GLY A 97 0.15 -12.57 2.77
N CYS A 98 0.79 -12.51 1.60
CA CYS A 98 2.00 -11.71 1.40
C CYS A 98 1.68 -10.25 1.09
N ASN A 99 1.67 -9.40 2.12
CA ASN A 99 1.44 -7.96 1.97
C ASN A 99 2.74 -7.17 2.05
N PRO A 100 2.82 -6.00 1.40
CA PRO A 100 3.93 -5.09 1.62
C PRO A 100 3.98 -4.64 3.08
N GLN A 101 5.20 -4.49 3.60
CA GLN A 101 5.46 -4.09 4.97
C GLN A 101 6.48 -2.95 5.01
N GLN A 102 6.44 -2.15 6.07
CA GLN A 102 7.39 -1.08 6.33
C GLN A 102 8.26 -1.40 7.54
N SER A 103 9.55 -1.11 7.44
CA SER A 103 10.51 -1.16 8.54
C SER A 103 11.48 0.01 8.36
N ASP A 104 11.70 0.78 9.42
CA ASP A 104 12.63 1.93 9.42
C ASP A 104 12.39 2.91 8.27
N LYS A 105 11.12 3.15 7.95
CA LYS A 105 10.63 4.00 6.85
C LYS A 105 10.76 3.40 5.45
N TYR A 106 11.37 2.23 5.29
CA TYR A 106 11.50 1.56 3.99
C TYR A 106 10.41 0.52 3.79
N TRP A 107 9.85 0.48 2.58
CA TRP A 107 8.95 -0.59 2.18
C TRP A 107 9.70 -1.81 1.66
N TYR A 108 9.25 -2.98 2.07
CA TYR A 108 9.67 -4.27 1.57
C TYR A 108 8.45 -5.15 1.29
N CYS A 109 8.63 -6.13 0.43
CA CYS A 109 7.63 -7.16 0.18
C CYS A 109 7.88 -8.26 1.21
N ALA A 110 6.83 -8.68 1.94
CA ALA A 110 6.98 -9.76 2.91
C ALA A 110 7.40 -11.05 2.18
N THR A 111 8.64 -11.48 2.38
CA THR A 111 9.19 -12.73 1.82
C THR A 111 8.94 -13.93 2.74
N GLU A 112 8.44 -13.70 3.95
CA GLU A 112 8.22 -14.73 4.98
C GLU A 112 7.10 -15.72 4.61
N CYS A 113 6.29 -15.39 3.61
CA CYS A 113 5.14 -16.17 3.15
C CYS A 113 5.35 -16.76 1.75
N ASP A 114 6.24 -16.18 0.93
CA ASP A 114 6.64 -16.71 -0.38
C ASP A 114 7.97 -16.09 -0.82
N SER A 115 8.95 -16.92 -1.18
CA SER A 115 10.26 -16.48 -1.69
C SER A 115 10.18 -15.87 -3.10
N THR A 116 9.06 -16.03 -3.79
CA THR A 116 8.81 -15.43 -5.11
C THR A 116 8.22 -14.02 -5.03
N CYS A 117 7.81 -13.56 -3.83
CA CYS A 117 7.30 -12.22 -3.60
C CYS A 117 8.42 -11.18 -3.70
N THR A 118 8.51 -10.52 -4.85
CA THR A 118 9.60 -9.60 -5.20
C THR A 118 9.13 -8.16 -5.27
N LYS A 119 10.00 -7.26 -4.81
CA LYS A 119 9.80 -5.82 -4.89
C LYS A 119 10.17 -5.33 -6.28
N ILE A 120 9.20 -4.84 -7.04
CA ILE A 120 9.44 -4.27 -8.36
C ILE A 120 9.91 -2.82 -8.23
N SER A 121 9.27 -2.03 -7.35
CA SER A 121 9.56 -0.60 -7.26
C SER A 121 9.20 -0.02 -5.89
N THR A 122 9.99 0.97 -5.48
CA THR A 122 9.57 1.98 -4.50
C THR A 122 9.50 3.30 -5.22
N ILE A 123 8.32 3.92 -5.18
CA ILE A 123 8.08 5.16 -5.90
C ILE A 123 7.82 6.24 -4.88
N ASP A 124 8.80 7.12 -4.75
CA ASP A 124 8.65 8.40 -4.08
C ASP A 124 7.76 9.28 -4.95
N PHE A 125 6.65 9.73 -4.38
CA PHE A 125 5.76 10.65 -5.05
C PHE A 125 6.28 12.08 -4.93
#